data_AF-A0A958DEI5-F1
#
_entry.id   AF-A0A958DEI5-F1
#
_cell.length_a   1.000
_cell.length_b   1.000
_cell.length_c   1.000
_cell.angle_alpha   90.00
_cell.angle_beta   90.00
_cell.angle_gamma   90.00
#
_symmetry.space_group_name_H-M   'P 1'
#
loop_
_entity.id
_entity.type
_entity.pdbx_description
1 polymer ?
#
loop_
_entity_poly.entity_id
_entity_poly.type
_entity_poly.pdbx_seq_one_letter_code
_entity_poly.pdbx_strand_id
1 'polypeptide(L)'
;MALFLSITALVSVAAGYGAYRLGWISRAPRLVLSLLTGYILATLLTFLNVGFSARLMFASPHDLTLAAVLLLFAGGIAVALGYLISMTLTERIARVASAAAAVAEGDLSVRVPVSGSDEVADLSQAFNEMADRLQEADRRQRELEQLRRDLVAWAGHDLRTPLASTRVMIDALA
;
A
#
# COMPACT_ATOMS: atom_id res chain seq x y z
N MET A 1 -11.57 -29.55 32.57
CA MET A 1 -10.72 -29.42 31.37
C MET A 1 -11.37 -28.55 30.29
N ALA A 2 -12.53 -28.94 29.75
CA ALA A 2 -13.21 -28.18 28.67
C ALA A 2 -13.51 -26.70 29.05
N LEU A 3 -14.00 -26.46 30.27
CA LEU A 3 -14.29 -25.12 30.78
C LEU A 3 -13.03 -24.24 30.93
N PHE A 4 -11.87 -24.86 31.17
CA PHE A 4 -10.60 -24.14 31.28
C PHE A 4 -10.06 -23.75 29.89
N LEU A 5 -10.13 -24.67 28.93
CA LEU A 5 -9.74 -24.41 27.54
C LEU A 5 -10.63 -23.34 26.90
N SER A 6 -11.93 -23.33 27.19
CA SER A 6 -12.83 -22.29 26.68
C SER A 6 -12.54 -20.91 27.27
N ILE A 7 -12.25 -20.81 28.58
CA ILE A 7 -11.88 -19.54 29.22
C ILE A 7 -10.58 -18.98 28.62
N THR A 8 -9.55 -19.81 28.49
CA THR A 8 -8.25 -19.35 27.96
C THR A 8 -8.31 -18.99 26.48
N ALA A 9 -9.11 -19.70 25.68
CA ALA A 9 -9.41 -19.32 24.30
C ALA A 9 -10.12 -17.96 24.23
N LEU A 10 -11.13 -17.74 25.09
CA LEU A 10 -11.92 -16.52 25.11
C LEU A 10 -11.08 -15.31 25.56
N VAL A 11 -10.21 -15.48 26.57
CA VAL A 11 -9.22 -14.47 26.98
C VAL A 11 -8.26 -14.15 25.83
N SER A 12 -7.83 -15.17 25.07
CA SER A 12 -6.90 -14.97 23.96
C SER A 12 -7.54 -14.18 22.82
N VAL A 13 -8.79 -14.50 22.47
CA VAL A 13 -9.59 -13.76 21.49
C VAL A 13 -9.84 -12.33 21.98
N ALA A 14 -10.17 -12.14 23.26
CA ALA A 14 -10.38 -10.81 23.84
C ALA A 14 -9.10 -9.97 23.83
N ALA A 15 -7.94 -10.56 24.11
CA ALA A 15 -6.64 -9.90 24.03
C ALA A 15 -6.30 -9.48 22.60
N GLY A 16 -6.52 -10.38 21.62
CA GLY A 16 -6.36 -10.08 20.20
C GLY A 16 -7.31 -8.98 19.72
N TYR A 17 -8.57 -9.03 20.12
CA TYR A 17 -9.56 -8.00 19.81
C TYR A 17 -9.23 -6.66 20.46
N GLY A 18 -8.74 -6.67 21.70
CA GLY A 18 -8.27 -5.49 22.40
C GLY A 18 -7.10 -4.83 21.68
N ALA A 19 -6.10 -5.62 21.27
CA ALA A 19 -4.97 -5.13 20.47
C ALA A 19 -5.45 -4.48 19.16
N TYR A 20 -6.35 -5.16 18.42
CA TYR A 20 -6.97 -4.60 17.21
C TYR A 20 -7.69 -3.27 17.48
N ARG A 21 -8.56 -3.22 18.50
CA ARG A 21 -9.35 -2.03 18.85
C ARG A 21 -8.50 -0.85 19.32
N LEU A 22 -7.35 -1.11 19.96
CA LEU A 22 -6.43 -0.06 20.38
C LEU A 22 -5.73 0.64 19.22
N GLY A 23 -5.94 0.22 17.97
CA GLY A 23 -5.38 0.85 16.78
C GLY A 23 -3.88 0.67 16.68
N TRP A 24 -3.34 -0.43 17.23
CA TRP A 24 -1.90 -0.72 17.17
C TRP A 24 -1.34 -0.77 15.74
N ILE A 25 -2.17 -1.16 14.76
CA ILE A 25 -1.80 -1.24 13.35
C ILE A 25 -1.49 0.14 12.75
N SER A 26 -2.27 1.17 13.11
CA SER A 26 -2.11 2.51 12.57
C SER A 26 -1.03 3.34 13.27
N ARG A 27 -0.53 2.89 14.44
CA ARG A 27 0.56 3.58 15.16
C ARG A 27 1.96 3.20 14.69
N ALA A 28 2.12 2.10 13.95
CA ALA A 28 3.44 1.64 13.52
C ALA A 28 3.91 2.40 12.27
N PRO A 29 5.18 2.84 12.21
CA PRO A 29 5.72 3.59 11.06
C PRO A 29 5.88 2.72 9.79
N ARG A 30 5.87 1.38 9.93
CA ARG A 30 5.97 0.43 8.82
C ARG A 30 4.94 -0.69 9.02
N LEU A 31 4.24 -1.05 7.94
CA LEU A 31 3.24 -2.13 7.94
C LEU A 31 3.82 -3.47 8.43
N VAL A 32 5.06 -3.80 8.05
CA VAL A 32 5.76 -5.02 8.50
C VAL A 32 5.84 -5.11 10.02
N LEU A 33 6.14 -4.00 10.70
CA LEU A 33 6.26 -4.01 12.16
C LEU A 33 4.91 -4.27 12.83
N SER A 34 3.84 -3.68 12.31
CA SER A 34 2.49 -3.95 12.81
C SER A 34 2.10 -5.42 12.63
N LEU A 35 2.31 -5.98 11.43
CA LEU A 35 1.98 -7.38 11.14
C LEU A 35 2.81 -8.34 11.99
N LEU A 36 4.11 -8.06 12.16
CA LEU A 36 4.98 -8.87 13.02
C LEU A 36 4.57 -8.80 14.48
N THR A 37 4.18 -7.63 14.98
CA THR A 37 3.67 -7.51 16.35
C THR A 37 2.38 -8.34 16.51
N GLY A 38 1.53 -8.35 15.47
CA GLY A 38 0.42 -9.30 15.26
C GLY A 38 0.80 -10.75 15.51
N TYR A 39 1.70 -11.26 14.67
CA TYR A 39 2.15 -12.65 14.71
C TYR A 39 2.85 -13.02 16.01
N ILE A 40 3.70 -12.14 16.53
CA ILE A 40 4.42 -12.36 17.81
C ILE A 40 3.41 -12.45 18.95
N LEU A 41 2.43 -11.54 19.00
CA LEU A 41 1.38 -11.57 20.02
C LEU A 41 0.59 -12.88 19.95
N ALA A 42 0.11 -13.26 18.77
CA ALA A 42 -0.63 -14.52 18.59
C ALA A 42 0.18 -15.76 18.98
N THR A 43 1.47 -15.79 18.61
CA THR A 43 2.40 -16.87 18.97
C THR A 43 2.61 -16.93 20.48
N LEU A 44 2.82 -15.78 21.13
CA LEU A 44 3.01 -15.70 22.59
C LEU A 44 1.76 -16.19 23.34
N LEU A 45 0.58 -15.78 22.90
CA LEU A 45 -0.70 -16.24 23.46
C LEU A 45 -0.88 -17.75 23.30
N THR A 46 -0.51 -18.29 22.14
CA THR A 46 -0.54 -19.74 21.88
C THR A 46 0.43 -20.47 22.80
N PHE A 47 1.64 -19.94 22.99
CA PHE A 47 2.63 -20.51 23.90
C PHE A 47 2.14 -20.56 25.34
N LEU A 48 1.56 -19.45 25.81
CA LEU A 48 1.00 -19.37 27.16
C LEU A 48 -0.16 -20.36 27.33
N ASN A 49 -1.07 -20.45 26.36
CA ASN A 49 -2.22 -21.33 26.41
C ASN A 49 -1.81 -22.82 26.40
N VAL A 50 -1.01 -23.22 25.42
CA VAL A 50 -0.58 -24.61 25.25
C VAL A 50 0.38 -25.03 26.35
N GLY A 51 1.33 -24.16 26.73
CA GLY A 51 2.29 -24.44 27.80
C GLY A 51 1.63 -24.60 29.17
N PHE A 52 0.63 -23.76 29.48
CA PHE A 52 -0.14 -23.88 30.72
C PHE A 52 -1.02 -25.13 30.73
N SER A 53 -1.71 -25.40 29.62
CA SER A 53 -2.50 -26.63 29.43
C SER A 53 -1.65 -27.90 29.57
N ALA A 54 -0.45 -27.92 28.98
CA ALA A 54 0.48 -29.04 29.06
C ALA A 54 0.95 -29.31 30.50
N ARG A 55 1.26 -28.25 31.27
CA ARG A 55 1.63 -28.38 32.69
C ARG A 55 0.50 -28.92 33.57
N LEU A 56 -0.77 -28.63 33.24
CA LEU A 56 -1.92 -29.13 33.99
C LEU A 56 -2.27 -30.59 33.65
N MET A 57 -1.96 -31.04 32.44
CA MET A 57 -2.39 -32.35 31.93
C MET A 57 -1.33 -33.44 32.07
N PHE A 58 -0.04 -33.10 31.91
CA PHE A 58 1.04 -34.08 31.96
C PHE A 58 1.70 -34.10 33.34
N ALA A 59 1.52 -35.22 34.06
CA ALA A 59 2.26 -35.50 35.28
C ALA A 59 3.69 -36.03 35.00
N SER A 60 3.93 -36.55 33.79
CA SER A 60 5.24 -37.05 33.35
C SER A 60 6.12 -35.91 32.81
N PRO A 61 7.35 -35.75 33.31
CA PRO A 61 8.27 -34.72 32.83
C PRO A 61 8.72 -34.94 31.38
N HIS A 62 8.69 -36.17 30.86
CA HIS A 62 9.09 -36.47 29.48
C HIS A 62 8.05 -35.97 28.46
N ASP A 63 6.76 -36.09 28.76
CA ASP A 63 5.71 -35.63 27.84
C ASP A 63 5.67 -34.10 27.78
N LEU A 64 6.00 -33.44 28.90
CA LEU A 64 6.10 -31.99 28.97
C LEU A 64 7.27 -31.44 28.13
N THR A 65 8.43 -32.11 28.13
CA THR A 65 9.58 -31.69 27.30
C THR A 65 9.30 -31.88 25.82
N LEU A 66 8.66 -32.99 25.44
CA LEU A 66 8.21 -33.22 24.05
C LEU A 66 7.22 -32.14 23.59
N ALA A 67 6.21 -31.82 24.41
CA ALA A 67 5.25 -30.78 24.10
C ALA A 67 5.91 -29.39 23.96
N ALA A 68 6.87 -29.07 24.82
CA ALA A 68 7.61 -27.81 24.76
C ALA A 68 8.47 -27.70 23.49
N VAL A 69 9.14 -28.78 23.08
CA VAL A 69 9.91 -28.83 21.84
C VAL A 69 9.01 -28.64 20.62
N LEU A 70 7.89 -29.36 20.54
CA LEU A 70 6.93 -29.23 19.44
C LEU A 70 6.35 -27.81 19.35
N LEU A 71 6.01 -27.21 20.49
CA LEU A 71 5.51 -25.84 20.58
C LEU A 71 6.55 -24.83 20.09
N LEU A 72 7.83 -25.04 20.44
CA LEU A 72 8.94 -24.23 19.95
C LEU A 72 9.06 -24.26 18.42
N PHE A 73 9.04 -25.47 17.84
CA PHE A 73 9.08 -25.64 16.39
C PHE A 73 7.86 -25.02 15.71
N ALA A 74 6.65 -25.27 16.23
CA ALA A 74 5.42 -24.70 15.67
C ALA A 74 5.43 -23.16 15.72
N GLY A 75 5.88 -22.57 16.83
CA GLY A 75 6.07 -21.13 16.96
C GLY A 75 7.07 -20.56 15.97
N GLY A 76 8.23 -21.22 15.83
CA GLY A 76 9.26 -20.82 14.87
C GLY A 76 8.74 -20.81 13.43
N ILE A 77 8.02 -21.87 13.03
CA ILE A 77 7.40 -21.97 11.71
C ILE A 77 6.35 -20.88 11.50
N ALA A 78 5.47 -20.65 12.48
CA ALA A 78 4.43 -19.64 12.39
C ALA A 78 5.01 -18.23 12.21
N VAL A 79 6.03 -17.87 12.99
CA VAL A 79 6.72 -16.57 12.89
C VAL A 79 7.45 -16.45 11.55
N ALA A 80 8.14 -17.49 11.10
CA ALA A 80 8.86 -17.49 9.83
C ALA A 80 7.91 -17.30 8.64
N LEU A 81 6.80 -18.05 8.58
CA LEU A 81 5.80 -17.91 7.54
C LEU A 81 5.11 -16.55 7.58
N GLY A 82 4.76 -16.07 8.78
CA GLY A 82 4.16 -14.75 8.97
C GLY A 82 5.07 -13.62 8.48
N TYR A 83 6.38 -13.73 8.73
CA TYR A 83 7.39 -12.79 8.24
C TYR A 83 7.48 -12.79 6.71
N LEU A 84 7.59 -13.97 6.08
CA LEU A 84 7.69 -14.10 4.62
C LEU A 84 6.47 -13.49 3.91
N ILE A 85 5.26 -13.83 4.36
CA ILE A 85 4.02 -13.28 3.79
C ILE A 85 3.96 -11.76 3.95
N SER A 86 4.28 -11.26 5.15
CA SER A 86 4.25 -9.82 5.45
C SER A 86 5.23 -9.05 4.59
N MET A 87 6.40 -9.63 4.31
CA MET A 87 7.44 -9.01 3.47
C MET A 87 6.96 -8.87 2.02
N THR A 88 6.44 -9.95 1.42
CA THR A 88 5.94 -9.93 0.04
C THR A 88 4.78 -8.96 -0.13
N LEU A 89 3.83 -8.94 0.81
CA LEU A 89 2.68 -8.04 0.75
C LEU A 89 3.10 -6.57 0.87
N THR A 90 3.97 -6.27 1.83
CA THR A 90 4.44 -4.89 2.04
C THR A 90 5.22 -4.39 0.83
N GLU A 91 6.07 -5.23 0.22
CA GLU A 91 6.85 -4.85 -0.94
C GLU A 91 5.97 -4.50 -2.16
N ARG A 92 4.88 -5.25 -2.38
CA ARG A 92 3.91 -4.94 -3.43
C ARG A 92 3.20 -3.60 -3.18
N ILE A 93 2.76 -3.35 -1.95
CA ILE A 93 2.13 -2.07 -1.57
C ILE A 93 3.13 -0.91 -1.68
N ALA A 94 4.37 -1.11 -1.25
CA ALA A 94 5.43 -0.10 -1.32
C ALA A 94 5.75 0.29 -2.78
N ARG A 95 5.68 -0.65 -3.72
CA ARG A 95 5.84 -0.35 -5.16
C ARG A 95 4.73 0.56 -5.70
N VAL A 96 3.49 0.35 -5.29
CA VAL A 96 2.38 1.26 -5.65
C VAL A 96 2.62 2.64 -5.03
N ALA A 97 3.02 2.70 -3.76
CA ALA A 97 3.32 3.96 -3.08
C ALA A 97 4.47 4.73 -3.75
N SER A 98 5.55 4.06 -4.15
CA SER A 98 6.66 4.69 -4.85
C SER A 98 6.26 5.18 -6.25
N ALA A 99 5.43 4.42 -6.97
CA ALA A 99 4.91 4.83 -8.27
C ALA A 99 3.99 6.05 -8.14
N ALA A 100 3.16 6.10 -7.09
CA ALA A 100 2.34 7.27 -6.80
C ALA A 100 3.17 8.52 -6.48
N ALA A 101 4.29 8.36 -5.75
CA ALA A 101 5.23 9.45 -5.52
C ALA A 101 5.85 9.96 -6.83
N ALA A 102 6.27 9.06 -7.73
CA ALA A 102 6.80 9.46 -9.05
C ALA A 102 5.77 10.20 -9.91
N VAL A 103 4.50 9.76 -9.89
CA VAL A 103 3.40 10.48 -10.54
C VAL A 103 3.21 11.88 -9.95
N ALA A 104 3.33 12.03 -8.61
CA ALA A 104 3.26 13.34 -7.95
C ALA A 104 4.44 14.27 -8.31
N GLU A 105 5.59 13.71 -8.66
CA GLU A 105 6.75 14.43 -9.19
C GLU A 105 6.63 14.76 -10.69
N GLY A 106 5.57 14.29 -11.36
CA GLY A 106 5.25 14.57 -12.76
C GLY A 106 5.61 13.46 -13.75
N ASP A 107 6.17 12.34 -13.29
CA ASP A 107 6.41 11.17 -14.15
C ASP A 107 5.13 10.34 -14.30
N LEU A 108 4.34 10.67 -15.32
CA LEU A 108 3.10 9.98 -15.66
C LEU A 108 3.33 8.67 -16.45
N SER A 109 4.57 8.31 -16.75
CA SER A 109 4.90 7.10 -17.51
C SER A 109 5.05 5.85 -16.65
N VAL A 110 5.19 6.02 -15.32
CA VAL A 110 5.37 4.92 -14.38
C VAL A 110 4.14 4.02 -14.33
N ARG A 111 4.36 2.71 -14.39
CA ARG A 111 3.33 1.68 -14.18
C ARG A 111 3.81 0.66 -13.17
N VAL A 112 2.88 0.13 -12.39
CA VAL A 112 3.14 -0.92 -11.39
C VAL A 112 2.85 -2.29 -12.02
N PRO A 113 3.74 -3.29 -11.88
CA PRO A 113 3.47 -4.63 -12.38
C PRO A 113 2.28 -5.24 -11.63
N VAL A 114 1.28 -5.69 -12.40
CA VAL A 114 0.12 -6.41 -11.87
C VAL A 114 0.48 -7.89 -11.77
N SER A 115 0.33 -8.48 -10.59
CA SER A 115 0.61 -9.90 -10.35
C SER A 115 -0.32 -10.44 -9.29
N GLY A 116 -0.90 -11.62 -9.54
CA GLY A 116 -1.90 -12.24 -8.69
C GLY A 116 -3.33 -11.84 -9.05
N SER A 117 -4.27 -12.24 -8.19
CA SER A 117 -5.72 -11.99 -8.31
C SER A 117 -6.32 -11.58 -6.96
N ASP A 118 -5.52 -10.88 -6.15
CA ASP A 118 -5.88 -10.40 -4.83
C ASP A 118 -6.12 -8.88 -4.85
N GLU A 119 -6.54 -8.33 -3.71
CA GLU A 119 -6.88 -6.91 -3.56
C GLU A 119 -5.70 -5.98 -3.88
N VAL A 120 -4.45 -6.47 -3.79
CA VAL A 120 -3.27 -5.69 -4.15
C VAL A 120 -3.02 -5.69 -5.66
N ALA A 121 -3.42 -6.76 -6.36
CA ALA A 121 -3.44 -6.77 -7.82
C ALA A 121 -4.49 -5.77 -8.33
N ASP A 122 -5.68 -5.76 -7.75
CA ASP A 122 -6.74 -4.79 -8.07
C ASP A 122 -6.29 -3.35 -7.81
N LEU A 123 -5.60 -3.10 -6.68
CA LEU A 123 -5.01 -1.79 -6.38
C LEU A 123 -3.98 -1.38 -7.44
N SER A 124 -3.12 -2.30 -7.88
CA SER A 124 -2.10 -2.05 -8.90
C SER A 124 -2.73 -1.74 -10.25
N GLN A 125 -3.81 -2.45 -10.61
CA GLN A 125 -4.57 -2.17 -11.82
C GLN A 125 -5.25 -0.79 -11.76
N ALA A 126 -5.96 -0.50 -10.67
CA ALA A 126 -6.62 0.79 -10.49
C ALA A 126 -5.62 1.96 -10.52
N PHE A 127 -4.42 1.77 -9.95
CA PHE A 127 -3.33 2.75 -10.04
C PHE A 127 -2.90 2.98 -11.50
N ASN A 128 -2.68 1.91 -12.27
CA ASN A 128 -2.28 2.03 -13.68
C ASN A 128 -3.34 2.72 -14.53
N GLU A 129 -4.62 2.39 -14.34
CA GLU A 129 -5.73 3.05 -15.03
C GLU A 129 -5.80 4.55 -14.70
N MET A 130 -5.57 4.92 -13.43
CA MET A 130 -5.47 6.33 -13.04
C MET A 130 -4.28 7.02 -13.73
N ALA A 131 -3.11 6.38 -13.77
CA ALA A 131 -1.92 6.92 -14.41
C ALA A 131 -2.11 7.10 -15.93
N ASP A 132 -2.79 6.15 -16.60
CA ASP A 132 -3.16 6.26 -18.01
C ASP A 132 -4.05 7.48 -18.27
N ARG A 133 -5.09 7.68 -17.43
CA ARG A 133 -5.99 8.83 -17.55
C ARG A 133 -5.30 10.16 -17.32
N LEU A 134 -4.38 10.23 -16.34
CA LEU A 134 -3.58 11.42 -16.09
C LEU A 134 -2.67 11.73 -17.29
N GLN A 135 -2.00 10.72 -17.84
CA GLN A 135 -1.12 10.87 -18.98
C GLN A 135 -1.88 11.33 -20.23
N GLU A 136 -3.09 10.81 -20.45
CA GLU A 136 -3.94 11.24 -21.55
C GLU A 136 -4.42 12.70 -21.36
N ALA A 137 -4.80 13.08 -20.15
CA ALA A 137 -5.19 14.45 -19.83
C ALA A 137 -4.04 15.45 -20.05
N ASP A 138 -2.82 15.12 -19.60
CA ASP A 138 -1.62 15.95 -19.83
C ASP A 138 -1.30 16.10 -21.32
N ARG A 139 -1.40 15.02 -22.11
CA ARG A 139 -1.23 15.10 -23.57
C ARG A 139 -2.24 16.04 -24.22
N ARG A 140 -3.53 15.89 -23.89
CA ARG A 140 -4.59 16.76 -24.41
C ARG A 140 -4.36 18.23 -24.01
N GLN A 141 -3.92 18.49 -22.79
CA GLN A 141 -3.60 19.85 -22.36
C GLN A 141 -2.46 20.45 -23.20
N ARG A 142 -1.38 19.69 -23.44
CA ARG A 142 -0.24 20.15 -24.25
C ARG A 142 -0.63 20.41 -25.70
N GLU A 143 -1.47 19.56 -26.29
CA GLU A 143 -2.00 19.77 -27.63
C GLU A 143 -2.84 21.05 -27.72
N LEU A 144 -3.71 21.29 -26.74
CA LEU A 144 -4.50 22.53 -26.66
C LEU A 144 -3.61 23.78 -26.49
N GLU A 145 -2.55 23.68 -25.70
CA GLU A 145 -1.58 24.77 -25.54
C GLU A 145 -0.81 25.06 -26.83
N GLN A 146 -0.44 24.03 -27.60
CA GLN A 146 0.19 24.18 -28.91
C GLN A 146 -0.75 24.86 -29.90
N LEU A 147 -1.99 24.36 -30.03
CA LEU A 147 -3.01 24.97 -30.89
C LEU A 147 -3.25 26.43 -30.52
N ARG A 148 -3.34 26.73 -29.21
CA ARG A 148 -3.48 28.12 -28.74
C ARG A 148 -2.28 28.99 -29.18
N ARG A 149 -1.05 28.50 -29.04
CA ARG A 149 0.16 29.25 -29.44
C ARG A 149 0.19 29.50 -30.94
N ASP A 150 -0.15 28.50 -31.74
CA ASP A 150 -0.18 28.60 -33.20
C ASP A 150 -1.25 29.60 -33.67
N LEU A 151 -2.44 29.57 -33.06
CA LEU A 151 -3.51 30.53 -33.33
C LEU A 151 -3.10 31.97 -32.99
N VAL A 152 -2.44 32.18 -31.84
CA VAL A 152 -1.95 33.51 -31.45
C VAL A 152 -0.86 34.00 -32.40
N ALA A 153 0.05 33.13 -32.82
CA ALA A 153 1.09 33.45 -33.78
C ALA A 153 0.50 33.82 -35.14
N TRP A 154 -0.45 33.04 -35.64
CA TRP A 154 -1.15 33.30 -36.91
C TRP A 154 -1.96 34.61 -36.87
N ALA A 155 -2.80 34.80 -35.86
CA ALA A 155 -3.59 36.02 -35.71
C ALA A 155 -2.72 37.27 -35.56
N GLY A 156 -1.60 37.18 -34.82
CA GLY A 156 -0.66 38.29 -34.67
C GLY A 156 0.05 38.67 -35.98
N HIS A 157 0.36 37.68 -36.83
CA HIS A 157 0.96 37.92 -38.14
C HIS A 157 -0.04 38.60 -39.09
N ASP A 158 -1.26 38.07 -39.18
CA ASP A 158 -2.27 38.53 -40.13
C ASP A 158 -2.89 39.88 -39.76
N LEU A 159 -2.88 40.27 -38.48
CA LEU A 159 -3.33 41.60 -38.05
C LEU A 159 -2.24 42.68 -38.22
N ARG A 160 -0.95 42.33 -38.14
CA ARG A 160 0.15 43.29 -38.25
C ARG A 160 0.24 43.89 -39.66
N THR A 161 0.00 43.09 -40.69
CA THR A 161 0.03 43.49 -42.11
C THR A 161 -1.00 44.58 -42.47
N PRO A 162 -2.31 44.43 -42.18
CA PRO A 162 -3.30 45.46 -42.44
C PRO A 162 -3.11 46.69 -41.54
N LEU A 163 -2.71 46.51 -40.27
CA LEU A 163 -2.46 47.64 -39.36
C LEU A 163 -1.27 48.51 -39.79
N ALA A 164 -0.24 47.89 -40.38
CA ALA A 164 0.85 48.64 -41.01
C ALA A 164 0.34 49.46 -42.20
N SER A 165 -0.53 48.88 -43.03
CA SER A 165 -1.12 49.57 -44.17
C SER A 165 -2.03 50.74 -43.75
N THR A 166 -2.88 50.58 -42.73
CA THR A 166 -3.74 51.67 -42.25
C THR A 166 -2.93 52.79 -41.60
N ARG A 167 -1.85 52.44 -40.89
CA ARG A 167 -0.93 53.43 -40.32
C ARG A 167 -0.20 54.25 -41.39
N VAL A 168 0.31 53.59 -42.44
CA VAL A 168 0.92 54.28 -43.58
C VAL A 168 -0.07 55.22 -44.26
N MET A 169 -1.34 54.80 -44.40
CA MET A 169 -2.38 55.65 -44.99
C MET A 169 -2.70 56.87 -44.12
N ILE A 170 -2.64 56.73 -42.79
CA ILE A 170 -2.80 57.86 -41.86
C ILE A 170 -1.59 58.81 -41.93
N ASP A 171 -0.37 58.28 -41.95
CA ASP A 171 0.87 59.09 -42.04
C ASP A 171 0.97 59.84 -43.38
N ALA A 172 0.36 59.32 -44.45
CA ALA A 172 0.30 59.99 -45.75
C ALA A 172 -0.77 61.09 -45.85
N LEU A 173 -1.74 61.12 -44.92
CA LEU A 173 -2.79 62.13 -44.83
C LEU A 173 -2.45 63.27 -43.86
N ALA A 174 -1.40 63.11 -43.04
CA ALA A 174 -0.86 64.12 -42.14
C ALA A 174 0.25 64.94 -42.83
#